data_AF-A2FVQ6-F1
#
_entry.id   AF-A2FVQ6-F1
#
_cell.length_a   1.000
_cell.length_b   1.000
_cell.length_c   1.000
_cell.angle_alpha   90.00
_cell.angle_beta   90.00
_cell.angle_gamma   90.00
#
_symmetry.space_group_name_H-M   'P 1'
#
loop_
_entity.id
_entity.type
_entity.pdbx_description
1 polymer ?
#
loop_
_entity_poly.entity_id
_entity_poly.type
_entity_poly.pdbx_seq_one_letter_code
_entity_poly.pdbx_strand_id
1 'polypeptide(L)'
;MYLDKLPSWVISMKLFDGYLYWDFLKFNRKCLLIQYIRTQCPTWEGPQKALGRKFEIKDINSLKLPDFLYFNKFVKLNDEDLTFIAKCIIRQFIHDIDRRYGLIPSSFVVIYGYLFGGIIYRYAKYHDAGDDVIKYIETFAKCFRDEVEKILVCKFGQPGIYFNYRDGTHNKTPCRPDFPPLTIINEDPEFK
;
A
#
# COMPACT_ATOMS: atom_id res chain seq x y z
N MET A 1 -9.17 -18.05 -4.31
CA MET A 1 -9.84 -16.80 -3.97
C MET A 1 -11.30 -17.09 -3.68
N TYR A 2 -11.68 -17.19 -2.40
CA TYR A 2 -13.09 -17.38 -2.01
C TYR A 2 -13.85 -16.07 -2.30
N LEU A 3 -14.94 -16.16 -3.07
CA LEU A 3 -15.82 -15.03 -3.38
C LEU A 3 -16.82 -14.76 -2.25
N ASP A 4 -16.37 -14.86 -1.00
CA ASP A 4 -17.17 -14.52 0.18
C ASP A 4 -17.30 -13.01 0.29
N LYS A 5 -18.24 -12.49 -0.52
CA LYS A 5 -18.79 -11.13 -0.53
C LYS A 5 -17.72 -10.04 -0.43
N LEU A 6 -17.15 -9.70 -1.60
CA LEU A 6 -16.55 -8.38 -1.79
C LEU A 6 -17.49 -7.30 -1.23
N PRO A 7 -16.96 -6.26 -0.55
CA PRO A 7 -17.79 -5.20 -0.01
C PRO A 7 -18.62 -4.53 -1.11
N SER A 8 -19.84 -4.07 -0.80
CA SER A 8 -20.78 -3.50 -1.78
C SER A 8 -20.26 -2.24 -2.52
N TRP A 9 -19.15 -1.67 -2.07
CA TRP A 9 -18.41 -0.59 -2.70
C TRP A 9 -17.28 -1.06 -3.64
N VAL A 10 -17.19 -2.35 -3.94
CA VAL A 10 -16.20 -2.94 -4.88
C VAL A 10 -16.88 -3.89 -5.86
N ILE A 11 -16.47 -3.79 -7.14
CA ILE A 11 -16.90 -4.69 -8.22
C ILE A 11 -15.66 -5.37 -8.80
N SER A 12 -15.64 -6.70 -8.82
CA SER A 12 -14.63 -7.48 -9.57
C SER A 12 -15.08 -7.65 -11.02
N MET A 13 -14.13 -7.49 -11.95
CA MET A 13 -14.35 -7.65 -13.38
C MET A 13 -13.16 -8.36 -14.01
N LYS A 14 -13.44 -9.33 -14.88
CA LYS A 14 -12.46 -9.95 -15.75
C LYS A 14 -12.48 -9.25 -17.09
N LEU A 15 -11.34 -8.70 -17.50
CA LEU A 15 -11.14 -8.19 -18.85
C LEU A 15 -10.33 -9.19 -19.67
N PHE A 16 -10.64 -9.24 -20.96
CA PHE A 16 -10.08 -10.15 -21.93
C PHE A 16 -9.17 -9.38 -22.88
N ASP A 17 -7.92 -9.83 -23.02
CA ASP A 17 -6.96 -9.29 -23.99
C ASP A 17 -6.30 -10.44 -24.75
N GLY A 18 -6.85 -10.74 -25.94
CA GLY A 18 -6.37 -11.80 -26.84
C GLY A 18 -6.55 -13.22 -26.30
N TYR A 19 -5.57 -13.71 -25.54
CA TYR A 19 -5.59 -15.04 -24.90
C TYR A 19 -5.39 -14.96 -23.38
N LEU A 20 -5.26 -13.76 -22.82
CA LEU A 20 -5.03 -13.53 -21.40
C LEU A 20 -6.28 -12.95 -20.73
N TYR A 21 -6.60 -13.51 -19.56
CA TYR A 21 -7.59 -12.95 -18.65
C TYR A 21 -6.86 -12.13 -17.59
N TRP A 22 -7.35 -10.92 -17.34
CA TRP A 22 -6.84 -10.04 -16.31
C TRP A 22 -7.96 -9.69 -15.34
N ASP A 23 -7.77 -10.01 -14.07
CA ASP A 23 -8.68 -9.64 -12.99
C ASP A 23 -8.43 -8.19 -12.55
N PHE A 24 -9.50 -7.41 -12.52
CA PHE A 24 -9.53 -6.01 -12.08
C PHE A 24 -10.58 -5.80 -11.00
N LEU A 25 -10.34 -4.81 -10.14
CA LEU A 25 -11.30 -4.34 -9.15
C LEU A 25 -11.62 -2.86 -9.40
N LYS A 26 -12.90 -2.50 -9.27
CA LYS A 26 -13.41 -1.14 -9.40
C LYS A 26 -14.06 -0.70 -8.10
N PHE A 27 -13.63 0.45 -7.60
CA PHE A 27 -14.08 1.02 -6.33
C PHE A 27 -15.15 2.08 -6.53
N ASN A 28 -16.19 2.07 -5.69
CA ASN A 28 -17.19 3.12 -5.64
C ASN A 28 -16.55 4.40 -5.05
N ARG A 29 -16.29 5.39 -5.92
CA ARG A 29 -15.69 6.68 -5.55
C ARG A 29 -16.50 7.49 -4.51
N LYS A 30 -17.76 7.12 -4.26
CA LYS A 30 -18.65 7.73 -3.25
C LYS A 30 -18.70 6.98 -1.92
N CYS A 31 -17.99 5.87 -1.73
CA CYS A 31 -17.97 5.23 -0.41
C CYS A 31 -17.11 6.03 0.58
N LEU A 32 -17.43 5.93 1.87
CA LEU A 32 -16.82 6.72 2.93
C LEU A 32 -15.29 6.63 2.94
N LEU A 33 -14.75 5.42 2.70
CA LEU A 33 -13.31 5.19 2.61
C LEU A 33 -12.65 6.04 1.51
N ILE A 34 -13.19 6.01 0.29
CA ILE A 34 -12.59 6.76 -0.83
C ILE A 34 -12.78 8.27 -0.63
N GLN A 35 -13.88 8.71 0.00
CA GLN A 35 -14.08 10.11 0.36
C GLN A 35 -13.04 10.58 1.38
N TYR A 36 -12.83 9.83 2.48
CA TYR A 36 -11.80 10.14 3.47
C TYR A 36 -10.39 10.14 2.87
N ILE A 37 -10.02 9.10 2.11
CA ILE A 37 -8.69 9.02 1.50
C ILE A 37 -8.47 10.17 0.50
N ARG A 38 -9.53 10.68 -0.16
CA ARG A 38 -9.45 11.92 -0.96
C ARG A 38 -9.21 13.17 -0.13
N THR A 39 -9.79 13.33 1.06
CA THR A 39 -9.49 14.51 1.92
C THR A 39 -8.06 14.51 2.45
N GLN A 40 -7.44 13.33 2.58
CA GLN A 40 -6.03 13.18 2.95
C GLN A 40 -5.06 13.31 1.76
N CYS A 41 -5.56 13.35 0.53
CA CYS A 41 -4.73 13.51 -0.66
C CYS A 41 -4.27 14.98 -0.78
N PRO A 42 -2.97 15.27 -0.94
CA PRO A 42 -2.50 16.64 -1.13
C PRO A 42 -3.06 17.22 -2.45
N THR A 43 -3.73 18.37 -2.36
CA THR A 43 -4.10 19.18 -3.52
C THR A 43 -2.83 19.68 -4.22
N TRP A 44 -2.85 19.75 -5.56
CA TRP A 44 -1.71 20.22 -6.36
C TRP A 44 -1.51 21.75 -6.32
N GLU A 45 -2.34 22.47 -5.58
CA GLU A 45 -2.39 23.94 -5.52
C GLU A 45 -2.17 24.42 -4.08
N GLY A 46 -0.90 24.47 -3.63
CA GLY A 46 -0.54 24.98 -2.30
C GLY A 46 0.93 24.70 -1.91
N PRO A 47 1.62 25.59 -1.18
CA PRO A 47 3.08 25.61 -1.15
C PRO A 47 3.75 24.51 -0.31
N GLN A 48 4.89 24.02 -0.81
CA GLN A 48 5.78 23.01 -0.22
C GLN A 48 6.53 23.46 1.06
N LYS A 49 5.85 24.12 2.02
CA LYS A 49 6.47 24.75 3.20
C LYS A 49 6.15 24.11 4.56
N ALA A 50 5.44 22.99 4.60
CA ALA A 50 4.90 22.42 5.85
C ALA A 50 5.75 21.31 6.52
N LEU A 51 6.95 20.95 6.03
CA LEU A 51 7.54 19.63 6.35
C LEU A 51 9.02 19.56 6.78
N GLY A 52 9.68 20.68 7.13
CA GLY A 52 10.98 20.67 7.85
C GLY A 52 12.22 20.05 7.14
N ARG A 53 12.01 19.28 6.07
CA ARG A 53 12.98 18.51 5.30
C ARG A 53 12.61 18.56 3.83
N LYS A 54 13.61 18.66 2.95
CA LYS A 54 13.41 18.56 1.50
C LYS A 54 13.63 17.12 1.04
N PHE A 55 12.54 16.38 0.84
CA PHE A 55 12.52 15.35 -0.20
C PHE A 55 12.34 16.08 -1.54
N GLU A 56 13.18 15.78 -2.52
CA GLU A 56 13.08 16.40 -3.83
C GLU A 56 11.96 15.75 -4.65
N ILE A 57 11.41 16.48 -5.63
CA ILE A 57 10.33 15.96 -6.51
C ILE A 57 10.78 14.69 -7.26
N LYS A 58 12.09 14.50 -7.48
CA LYS A 58 12.69 13.28 -8.04
C LYS A 58 12.54 12.05 -7.12
N ASP A 59 12.55 12.25 -5.80
CA ASP A 59 12.36 11.18 -4.80
C ASP A 59 10.88 10.76 -4.77
N ILE A 60 9.97 11.73 -4.92
CA ILE A 60 8.51 11.50 -4.96
C ILE A 60 8.07 10.76 -6.23
N ASN A 61 8.74 11.01 -7.37
CA ASN A 61 8.42 10.37 -8.65
C ASN A 61 9.13 9.02 -8.88
N SER A 62 9.98 8.56 -7.94
CA SER A 62 10.74 7.31 -8.08
C SER A 62 10.25 6.17 -7.20
N LEU A 63 9.51 6.46 -6.12
CA LEU A 63 8.87 5.45 -5.27
C LEU A 63 7.78 4.69 -6.03
N LYS A 64 7.83 3.36 -5.95
CA LYS A 64 6.86 2.42 -6.53
C LYS A 64 6.16 1.61 -5.44
N LEU A 65 5.08 0.93 -5.80
CA LEU A 65 4.33 0.05 -4.90
C LEU A 65 5.21 -0.95 -4.10
N PRO A 66 6.24 -1.61 -4.68
CA PRO A 66 7.15 -2.46 -3.90
C PRO A 66 7.99 -1.72 -2.86
N ASP A 67 8.35 -0.46 -3.09
CA ASP A 67 9.13 0.33 -2.12
C ASP A 67 8.29 0.64 -0.88
N PHE A 68 6.99 0.92 -1.05
CA PHE A 68 6.07 1.11 0.08
C PHE A 68 5.92 -0.15 0.93
N LEU A 69 5.93 -1.34 0.32
CA LEU A 69 5.95 -2.60 1.08
C LEU A 69 7.26 -2.78 1.86
N TYR A 70 8.40 -2.30 1.33
CA TYR A 70 9.65 -2.27 2.10
C TYR A 70 9.49 -1.42 3.37
N PHE A 71 8.96 -0.20 3.25
CA PHE A 71 8.70 0.66 4.40
C PHE A 71 7.63 0.11 5.36
N ASN A 72 6.65 -0.65 4.86
CA ASN A 72 5.55 -1.16 5.67
C ASN A 72 6.03 -2.16 6.74
N LYS A 73 6.93 -3.08 6.38
CA LYS A 73 7.31 -4.25 7.21
C LYS A 73 8.76 -4.22 7.73
N PHE A 74 9.67 -3.48 7.08
CA PHE A 74 11.12 -3.59 7.31
C PHE A 74 11.81 -2.31 7.82
N VAL A 75 11.05 -1.24 8.14
CA VAL A 75 11.61 0.06 8.53
C VAL A 75 10.86 0.67 9.72
N LYS A 76 11.59 1.30 10.65
CA LYS A 76 11.00 2.14 11.71
C LYS A 76 10.59 3.45 11.08
N LEU A 77 9.29 3.69 11.01
CA LEU A 77 8.76 5.00 10.70
C LEU A 77 8.52 5.72 12.04
N ASN A 78 9.09 6.90 12.19
CA ASN A 78 8.60 7.89 13.16
C ASN A 78 7.34 8.57 12.58
N ASP A 79 6.68 9.42 13.36
CA ASP A 79 5.41 10.04 12.98
C ASP A 79 5.49 10.91 11.71
N GLU A 80 6.63 11.59 11.49
CA GLU A 80 6.88 12.42 10.30
C GLU A 80 7.05 11.54 9.04
N ASP A 81 7.92 10.52 9.11
CA ASP A 81 8.16 9.58 8.03
C ASP A 81 6.90 8.74 7.74
N LEU A 82 6.14 8.34 8.76
CA LEU A 82 4.85 7.66 8.63
C LEU A 82 3.84 8.54 7.87
N THR A 83 3.70 9.80 8.29
CA THR A 83 2.80 10.78 7.65
C THR A 83 3.20 11.05 6.20
N PHE A 84 4.50 11.13 5.91
CA PHE A 84 5.02 11.32 4.56
C PHE A 84 4.72 10.12 3.65
N ILE A 85 5.12 8.91 4.07
CA ILE A 85 4.94 7.69 3.25
C ILE A 85 3.45 7.38 3.06
N ALA A 86 2.61 7.57 4.07
CA ALA A 86 1.17 7.39 3.95
C ALA A 86 0.56 8.32 2.89
N LYS A 87 0.94 9.60 2.86
CA LYS A 87 0.49 10.56 1.84
C LYS A 87 0.95 10.19 0.43
N CYS A 88 2.14 9.60 0.27
CA CYS A 88 2.60 9.05 -1.01
C CYS A 88 1.72 7.88 -1.49
N ILE A 89 1.43 6.91 -0.60
CA ILE A 89 0.55 5.76 -0.90
C ILE A 89 -0.87 6.23 -1.26
N ILE A 90 -1.44 7.13 -0.44
CA ILE A 90 -2.77 7.73 -0.65
C ILE A 90 -2.86 8.39 -2.03
N ARG A 91 -1.87 9.20 -2.39
CA ARG A 91 -1.81 9.87 -3.70
C ARG A 91 -1.77 8.86 -4.84
N GLN A 92 -0.96 7.80 -4.75
CA GLN A 92 -0.90 6.80 -5.81
C GLN A 92 -2.23 6.02 -5.93
N PHE A 93 -2.81 5.62 -4.80
CA PHE A 93 -4.10 4.92 -4.76
C PHE A 93 -5.24 5.75 -5.37
N ILE A 94 -5.34 7.03 -5.03
CA ILE A 94 -6.34 7.94 -5.64
C ILE A 94 -6.09 8.14 -7.14
N HIS A 95 -4.83 8.30 -7.57
CA HIS A 95 -4.49 8.35 -8.98
C HIS A 95 -4.93 7.07 -9.73
N ASP A 96 -4.72 5.89 -9.15
CA ASP A 96 -5.11 4.62 -9.77
C ASP A 96 -6.65 4.41 -9.78
N ILE A 97 -7.37 4.95 -8.77
CA ILE A 97 -8.84 5.02 -8.76
C ILE A 97 -9.40 5.99 -9.81
N ASP A 98 -8.70 7.09 -10.09
CA ASP A 98 -9.17 8.11 -11.03
C ASP A 98 -8.79 7.78 -12.49
N ARG A 99 -7.64 7.13 -12.71
CA ARG A 99 -7.16 6.66 -14.03
C ARG A 99 -7.89 5.40 -14.50
N ARG A 100 -7.74 5.03 -15.79
CA ARG A 100 -8.27 3.80 -16.42
C ARG A 100 -9.74 3.46 -16.06
N TYR A 101 -10.65 4.43 -16.09
CA TYR A 101 -12.07 4.25 -15.71
C TYR A 101 -12.32 3.71 -14.27
N GLY A 102 -11.31 3.82 -13.40
CA GLY A 102 -11.29 3.27 -12.05
C GLY A 102 -11.05 1.76 -11.97
N LEU A 103 -10.33 1.19 -12.94
CA LEU A 103 -9.97 -0.23 -12.96
C LEU A 103 -8.53 -0.44 -12.47
N ILE A 104 -8.39 -1.06 -11.30
CA ILE A 104 -7.09 -1.38 -10.70
C ILE A 104 -6.83 -2.89 -10.85
N PRO A 105 -5.65 -3.32 -11.37
CA PRO A 105 -5.30 -4.74 -11.44
C PRO A 105 -5.35 -5.41 -10.07
N SER A 106 -5.85 -6.64 -9.96
CA SER A 106 -6.00 -7.32 -8.67
C SER A 106 -4.69 -7.45 -7.91
N SER A 107 -3.55 -7.72 -8.58
CA SER A 107 -2.23 -7.77 -7.94
C SER A 107 -1.80 -6.42 -7.33
N PHE A 108 -2.21 -5.29 -7.90
CA PHE A 108 -1.97 -3.98 -7.30
C PHE A 108 -2.89 -3.76 -6.09
N VAL A 109 -4.13 -4.24 -6.16
CA VAL A 109 -5.06 -4.18 -5.02
C VAL A 109 -4.60 -5.06 -3.86
N VAL A 110 -3.96 -6.20 -4.11
CA VAL A 110 -3.33 -7.00 -3.05
C VAL A 110 -2.25 -6.20 -2.32
N ILE A 111 -1.34 -5.56 -3.06
CA ILE A 111 -0.33 -4.65 -2.47
C ILE A 111 -1.03 -3.54 -1.66
N TYR A 112 -2.07 -2.90 -2.20
CA TYR A 112 -2.84 -1.91 -1.45
C TYR A 112 -3.49 -2.51 -0.19
N GLY A 113 -4.01 -3.73 -0.21
CA GLY A 113 -4.58 -4.40 0.97
C GLY A 113 -3.58 -4.51 2.13
N TYR A 114 -2.34 -4.87 1.82
CA TYR A 114 -1.25 -4.87 2.79
C TYR A 114 -0.89 -3.48 3.31
N LEU A 115 -0.76 -2.48 2.43
CA LEU A 115 -0.45 -1.09 2.79
C LEU A 115 -1.59 -0.43 3.61
N PHE A 116 -2.83 -0.83 3.34
CA PHE A 116 -4.00 -0.38 4.10
C PHE A 116 -3.97 -0.90 5.54
N GLY A 117 -3.63 -2.18 5.73
CA GLY A 117 -3.49 -2.79 7.06
C GLY A 117 -2.32 -2.25 7.89
N GLY A 118 -1.21 -1.85 7.27
CA GLY A 118 -0.03 -1.35 7.97
C GLY A 118 0.07 0.17 8.01
N ILE A 119 0.66 0.79 6.99
CA ILE A 119 0.96 2.23 6.97
C ILE A 119 -0.30 3.10 7.04
N ILE A 120 -1.34 2.83 6.23
CA ILE A 120 -2.54 3.69 6.21
C ILE A 120 -3.34 3.57 7.50
N TYR A 121 -3.42 2.37 8.09
CA TYR A 121 -4.06 2.16 9.39
C TYR A 121 -3.38 2.96 10.51
N ARG A 122 -2.06 2.86 10.63
CA ARG A 122 -1.26 3.63 11.61
C ARG A 122 -1.41 5.13 11.39
N TYR A 123 -1.36 5.58 10.13
CA TYR A 123 -1.59 6.97 9.77
C TYR A 123 -3.00 7.46 10.15
N ALA A 124 -4.04 6.70 9.83
CA ALA A 124 -5.42 7.08 10.13
C ALA A 124 -5.68 7.17 11.65
N LYS A 125 -5.11 6.26 12.44
CA LYS A 125 -5.15 6.34 13.91
C LYS A 125 -4.39 7.55 14.45
N TYR A 126 -3.21 7.85 13.90
CA TYR A 126 -2.38 8.99 14.33
C TYR A 126 -3.01 10.36 13.99
N HIS A 127 -3.87 10.43 12.97
CA HIS A 127 -4.62 11.64 12.58
C HIS A 127 -6.11 11.56 12.99
N ASP A 128 -6.42 10.86 14.09
CA ASP A 128 -7.76 10.77 14.72
C ASP A 128 -8.93 10.52 13.73
N ALA A 129 -8.74 9.62 12.77
CA ALA A 129 -9.80 9.22 11.86
C ALA A 129 -10.92 8.49 12.62
N GLY A 130 -12.17 8.90 12.40
CA GLY A 130 -13.32 8.32 13.09
C GLY A 130 -13.49 6.82 12.86
N ASP A 131 -14.06 6.12 13.85
CA ASP A 131 -14.13 4.66 13.93
C ASP A 131 -14.68 3.97 12.67
N ASP A 132 -15.68 4.57 12.01
CA ASP A 132 -16.21 4.05 10.74
C ASP A 132 -15.13 3.98 9.66
N VAL A 133 -14.30 5.03 9.52
CA VAL A 133 -13.19 5.08 8.56
C VAL A 133 -12.15 4.00 8.89
N ILE A 134 -11.80 3.86 10.17
CA ILE A 134 -10.87 2.81 10.64
C ILE A 134 -11.43 1.43 10.28
N LYS A 135 -12.71 1.17 10.53
CA LYS A 135 -13.39 -0.07 10.18
C LYS A 135 -13.42 -0.33 8.68
N TYR A 136 -13.58 0.70 7.84
CA TYR A 136 -13.46 0.57 6.39
C TYR A 136 -12.01 0.24 5.96
N ILE A 137 -10.99 0.82 6.59
CA ILE A 137 -9.57 0.51 6.33
C ILE A 137 -9.27 -0.96 6.70
N GLU A 138 -9.71 -1.42 7.88
CA GLU A 138 -9.56 -2.82 8.30
C GLU A 138 -10.31 -3.79 7.37
N THR A 139 -11.51 -3.41 6.92
CA THR A 139 -12.29 -4.20 5.95
C THR A 139 -11.58 -4.26 4.60
N PHE A 140 -11.03 -3.15 4.12
CA PHE A 140 -10.22 -3.13 2.90
C PHE A 140 -9.02 -4.07 3.02
N ALA A 141 -8.26 -3.97 4.11
CA ALA A 141 -7.11 -4.83 4.36
C ALA A 141 -7.52 -6.31 4.33
N LYS A 142 -8.52 -6.72 5.13
CA LYS A 142 -8.98 -8.11 5.23
C LYS A 142 -9.54 -8.68 3.92
N CYS A 143 -10.22 -7.87 3.10
CA CYS A 143 -10.78 -8.34 1.83
C CYS A 143 -9.75 -8.47 0.70
N PHE A 144 -8.61 -7.77 0.77
CA PHE A 144 -7.67 -7.65 -0.35
C PHE A 144 -6.24 -8.11 -0.04
N ARG A 145 -5.84 -8.23 1.22
CA ARG A 145 -4.59 -8.85 1.65
C ARG A 145 -4.64 -10.36 1.36
N ASP A 146 -3.96 -10.82 0.30
CA ASP A 146 -3.89 -12.24 -0.05
C ASP A 146 -2.75 -12.93 0.72
N GLU A 147 -3.09 -13.84 1.62
CA GLU A 147 -2.23 -14.74 2.43
C GLU A 147 -1.38 -15.76 1.64
N VAL A 148 -1.62 -15.92 0.34
CA VAL A 148 -1.05 -16.97 -0.51
C VAL A 148 -0.07 -16.42 -1.56
N GLU A 149 -0.37 -15.28 -2.22
CA GLU A 149 0.48 -14.67 -3.27
C GLU A 149 1.89 -14.28 -2.78
N LYS A 150 2.97 -14.93 -3.25
CA LYS A 150 4.34 -14.57 -2.84
C LYS A 150 4.79 -13.22 -3.44
N ILE A 151 4.66 -12.15 -2.66
CA ILE A 151 5.11 -10.81 -3.08
C ILE A 151 6.61 -10.65 -2.74
N LEU A 152 7.43 -10.40 -3.76
CA LEU A 152 8.85 -10.10 -3.60
C LEU A 152 9.08 -8.60 -3.52
N VAL A 153 9.70 -8.16 -2.41
CA VAL A 153 9.98 -6.75 -2.13
C VAL A 153 11.48 -6.50 -2.20
N CYS A 154 11.88 -5.49 -2.97
CA CYS A 154 13.28 -5.09 -3.06
C CYS A 154 13.65 -4.15 -1.91
N LYS A 155 14.88 -4.22 -1.41
CA LYS A 155 15.40 -3.19 -0.51
C LYS A 155 15.45 -1.82 -1.21
N PHE A 156 14.86 -0.80 -0.59
CA PHE A 156 14.90 0.56 -1.13
C PHE A 156 16.35 1.03 -1.33
N GLY A 157 16.65 1.59 -2.50
CA GLY A 157 17.99 2.04 -2.89
C GLY A 157 19.03 0.94 -3.13
N GLN A 158 18.68 -0.35 -2.99
CA GLN A 158 19.61 -1.48 -3.16
C GLN A 158 19.00 -2.58 -4.06
N PRO A 159 18.98 -2.39 -5.39
CA PRO A 159 18.44 -3.37 -6.33
C PRO A 159 19.19 -4.71 -6.25
N GLY A 160 18.43 -5.81 -6.26
CA GLY A 160 18.96 -7.17 -6.22
C GLY A 160 19.06 -7.82 -4.84
N ILE A 161 18.50 -7.19 -3.79
CA ILE A 161 18.18 -7.84 -2.52
C ILE A 161 16.65 -7.93 -2.40
N TYR A 162 16.13 -9.16 -2.33
CA TYR A 162 14.69 -9.43 -2.31
C TYR A 162 14.25 -10.13 -1.03
N PHE A 163 13.14 -9.67 -0.48
CA PHE A 163 12.49 -10.23 0.70
C PHE A 163 11.14 -10.83 0.33
N ASN A 164 10.77 -11.95 0.96
CA ASN A 164 9.40 -12.44 0.91
C ASN A 164 8.53 -11.58 1.83
N TYR A 165 7.58 -10.87 1.25
CA TYR A 165 6.69 -9.98 1.96
C TYR A 165 5.53 -10.77 2.58
N ARG A 166 5.87 -11.55 3.61
CA ARG A 166 4.92 -12.23 4.50
C ARG A 166 5.61 -12.63 5.81
N ASP A 167 6.72 -13.35 5.69
CA ASP A 167 7.59 -13.80 6.80
C ASP A 167 8.80 -12.87 7.04
N GLY A 168 9.11 -11.96 6.10
CA GLY A 168 10.26 -11.06 6.20
C GLY A 168 11.60 -11.69 5.87
N THR A 169 11.61 -12.91 5.34
CA THR A 169 12.84 -13.65 4.98
C THR A 169 13.52 -13.07 3.75
N HIS A 170 14.85 -13.08 3.73
CA HIS A 170 15.65 -12.75 2.55
C HIS A 170 15.89 -14.00 1.69
N ASN A 171 15.60 -13.94 0.38
CA ASN A 171 15.96 -15.04 -0.51
C ASN A 171 17.44 -14.93 -0.87
N LYS A 172 18.24 -15.91 -0.43
CA LYS A 172 19.68 -15.97 -0.69
C LYS A 172 19.95 -16.29 -2.16
N THR A 173 20.52 -15.36 -2.91
CA THR A 173 21.18 -15.68 -4.18
C THR A 173 22.41 -16.57 -3.88
N PRO A 174 22.64 -17.66 -4.63
CA PRO A 174 23.87 -18.42 -4.51
C PRO A 174 25.13 -17.53 -4.57
N CYS A 175 26.16 -17.90 -3.81
CA CYS A 175 27.47 -17.23 -3.76
C CYS A 175 27.48 -15.79 -3.20
N ARG A 176 26.45 -15.34 -2.47
CA ARG A 176 26.52 -14.10 -1.65
C ARG A 176 26.68 -14.42 -0.15
N PRO A 177 27.39 -13.56 0.61
CA PRO A 177 27.53 -13.72 2.06
C PRO A 177 26.16 -13.62 2.74
N ASP A 178 26.05 -14.23 3.92
CA ASP A 178 24.83 -14.14 4.73
C ASP A 178 24.64 -12.70 5.21
N PHE A 179 23.44 -12.16 5.00
CA PHE A 179 23.08 -10.82 5.45
C PHE A 179 22.57 -10.87 6.89
N PRO A 180 22.78 -9.80 7.68
CA PRO A 180 22.21 -9.74 9.02
C PRO A 180 20.68 -9.82 8.96
N PRO A 181 20.03 -10.43 9.97
CA PRO A 181 18.57 -10.45 10.05
C PRO A 181 18.03 -9.02 10.07
N LEU A 182 16.91 -8.80 9.38
CA LEU A 182 16.28 -7.49 9.31
C LEU A 182 15.67 -7.17 10.67
N THR A 183 16.04 -6.02 11.23
CA THR A 183 15.37 -5.47 12.40
C THR A 183 13.95 -5.08 12.02
N ILE A 184 12.98 -5.95 12.31
CA ILE A 184 11.55 -5.69 12.19
C ILE A 184 11.21 -4.54 13.13
N ILE A 185 10.31 -3.64 12.72
CA ILE A 185 9.77 -2.63 13.63
C ILE A 185 8.26 -2.74 13.77
N ASN A 186 7.91 -3.23 14.95
CA ASN A 186 6.75 -2.90 15.79
C ASN A 186 5.74 -1.95 15.11
N GLU A 187 4.60 -2.39 14.57
CA GLU A 187 4.00 -3.73 14.55
C GLU A 187 3.21 -3.89 13.23
N ASP A 188 3.28 -5.06 12.55
CA ASP A 188 2.29 -5.51 11.53
C ASP A 188 1.86 -6.97 11.80
N PRO A 189 1.03 -7.19 12.82
CA PRO A 189 0.19 -8.38 13.03
C PRO A 189 -1.29 -8.11 12.67
N GLU A 190 -2.12 -9.15 12.61
CA GLU A 190 -3.58 -9.06 12.35
C GLU A 190 -4.39 -9.31 13.65
N PHE A 191 -4.87 -8.31 14.39
CA PHE A 191 -4.62 -6.86 14.36
C PHE A 191 -4.23 -6.40 15.79
N LYS A 192 -3.32 -7.15 16.41
CA LYS A 192 -2.82 -7.04 17.78
C LYS A 192 -1.42 -7.62 17.89
#